data_AF-A0A946F995-F1
#
_entry.id   AF-A0A946F995-F1
#
_cell.length_a   1.000
_cell.length_b   1.000
_cell.length_c   1.000
_cell.angle_alpha   90.00
_cell.angle_beta   90.00
_cell.angle_gamma   90.00
#
_symmetry.space_group_name_H-M   'P 1'
#
loop_
_entity.id
_entity.type
_entity.pdbx_description
1 polymer ?
#
loop_
_entity_poly.entity_id
_entity_poly.type
_entity_poly.pdbx_seq_one_letter_code
_entity_poly.pdbx_strand_id
1 'polypeptide(L)'
;MRLSISADIDGVAGVVTFHQTGPKGFEYERARRWMTNEVVAACHAARDCGVTDIVVSDSHGSGENLLLEEFPEGVQIVRSWPRPLAMMQGLETGPFVAAFLLGYHAGAHHEACALIAERTRAALADLTRFKPYDISAPVTLEIVFKGRMQAELLDYLPNVERTGATRVRFIAADMVEASKFIGFVTNYKPD
;
A
#
# COMPACT_ATOMS: atom_id res chain seq x y z
N MET A 1 6.74 20.61 0.67
CA MET A 1 5.50 19.82 0.49
C MET A 1 5.80 18.37 0.83
N ARG A 2 4.86 17.63 1.42
CA ARG A 2 5.08 16.22 1.82
C ARG A 2 4.30 15.26 0.93
N LEU A 3 4.96 14.23 0.41
CA LEU A 3 4.37 13.17 -0.41
C LEU A 3 4.46 11.82 0.30
N SER A 4 3.36 11.07 0.32
CA SER A 4 3.35 9.67 0.73
C SER A 4 3.33 8.79 -0.50
N ILE A 5 4.11 7.70 -0.49
CA ILE A 5 4.10 6.68 -1.53
C ILE A 5 3.87 5.33 -0.86
N SER A 6 2.88 4.56 -1.30
CA SER A 6 2.80 3.13 -1.01
C SER A 6 3.22 2.38 -2.26
N ALA A 7 4.18 1.47 -2.12
CA ALA A 7 4.77 0.73 -3.22
C ALA A 7 4.48 -0.76 -3.10
N ASP A 8 3.89 -1.33 -4.14
CA ASP A 8 3.59 -2.75 -4.29
C ASP A 8 4.37 -3.32 -5.50
N ILE A 9 4.58 -4.65 -5.58
CA ILE A 9 5.39 -5.26 -6.65
C ILE A 9 4.54 -5.90 -7.75
N ASP A 10 3.33 -6.38 -7.45
CA ASP A 10 2.53 -7.19 -8.38
C ASP A 10 2.11 -6.41 -9.64
N GLY A 11 1.99 -5.09 -9.53
CA GLY A 11 1.68 -4.17 -10.64
C GLY A 11 2.89 -3.40 -11.17
N VAL A 12 4.12 -3.80 -10.84
CA VAL A 12 5.33 -3.20 -11.43
C VAL A 12 5.45 -3.61 -12.89
N ALA A 13 5.90 -2.71 -13.76
CA ALA A 13 6.08 -3.06 -15.17
C ALA A 13 7.08 -4.20 -15.37
N GLY A 14 6.68 -5.19 -16.18
CA GLY A 14 7.47 -6.39 -16.41
C GLY A 14 7.22 -7.51 -15.40
N VAL A 15 6.50 -7.24 -14.31
CA VAL A 15 5.97 -8.29 -13.41
C VAL A 15 4.74 -8.92 -14.05
N VAL A 16 4.84 -10.20 -14.36
CA VAL A 16 3.82 -11.00 -15.06
C VAL A 16 3.59 -12.36 -14.41
N THR A 17 4.37 -12.70 -13.38
CA THR A 17 4.30 -14.01 -12.71
C THR A 17 4.67 -13.91 -11.23
N PHE A 18 4.12 -14.81 -10.41
CA PHE A 18 4.43 -14.91 -8.98
C PHE A 18 5.91 -15.20 -8.68
N HIS A 19 6.69 -15.72 -9.65
CA HIS A 19 8.14 -15.89 -9.49
C HIS A 19 8.91 -14.56 -9.42
N GLN A 20 8.24 -13.44 -9.69
CA GLN A 20 8.78 -12.09 -9.57
C GLN A 20 8.31 -11.40 -8.30
N THR A 21 7.36 -11.97 -7.56
CA THR A 21 6.69 -11.31 -6.43
C THR A 21 7.10 -11.91 -5.08
N GLY A 22 8.16 -12.71 -4.98
CA GLY A 22 8.65 -13.11 -3.66
C GLY A 22 10.06 -13.71 -3.63
N PRO A 23 10.72 -13.72 -2.45
CA PRO A 23 12.13 -14.09 -2.28
C PRO A 23 12.58 -15.45 -2.82
N LYS A 24 11.65 -16.39 -3.00
CA LYS A 24 11.95 -17.74 -3.52
C LYS A 24 11.88 -17.82 -5.04
N GLY A 25 11.41 -16.78 -5.71
CA GLY A 25 11.22 -16.75 -7.16
C GLY A 25 12.51 -16.41 -7.90
N PHE A 26 12.75 -17.07 -9.03
CA PHE A 26 14.00 -16.97 -9.78
C PHE A 26 14.25 -15.59 -10.41
N GLU A 27 13.22 -14.74 -10.54
CA GLU A 27 13.33 -13.38 -11.09
C GLU A 27 13.06 -12.27 -10.08
N TYR A 28 12.86 -12.62 -8.80
CA TYR A 28 12.46 -11.67 -7.78
C TYR A 28 13.45 -10.51 -7.61
N GLU A 29 14.75 -10.79 -7.60
CA GLU A 29 15.78 -9.74 -7.51
C GLU A 29 15.73 -8.75 -8.67
N ARG A 30 15.33 -9.21 -9.86
CA ARG A 30 15.14 -8.32 -11.02
C ARG A 30 13.89 -7.46 -10.86
N ALA A 31 12.81 -8.04 -10.36
CA ALA A 31 11.57 -7.32 -10.08
C ALA A 31 11.73 -6.26 -8.96
N ARG A 32 12.51 -6.55 -7.92
CA ARG A 32 12.85 -5.56 -6.87
C ARG A 32 13.56 -4.33 -7.44
N ARG A 33 14.47 -4.52 -8.40
CA ARG A 33 15.13 -3.42 -9.10
C ARG A 33 14.14 -2.62 -9.93
N TRP A 34 13.22 -3.26 -10.64
CA TRP A 34 12.17 -2.56 -11.38
C TRP A 34 11.27 -1.73 -10.46
N MET A 35 10.78 -2.34 -9.37
CA MET A 35 9.98 -1.67 -8.34
C MET A 35 10.72 -0.46 -7.77
N THR A 36 11.99 -0.65 -7.41
CA THR A 36 12.82 0.42 -6.85
C THR A 36 12.99 1.57 -7.85
N ASN A 37 13.29 1.26 -9.12
CA ASN A 37 13.44 2.26 -10.17
C ASN A 37 12.16 3.07 -10.42
N GLU A 38 10.98 2.43 -10.39
CA GLU A 38 9.70 3.11 -10.53
C GLU A 38 9.45 4.11 -9.39
N VAL A 39 9.69 3.69 -8.15
CA VAL A 39 9.54 4.56 -6.98
C VAL A 39 10.57 5.69 -6.99
N VAL A 40 11.84 5.40 -7.31
CA VAL A 40 12.90 6.41 -7.42
C VAL A 40 12.58 7.43 -8.52
N ALA A 41 12.03 7.00 -9.66
CA ALA A 41 11.57 7.91 -10.70
C ALA A 41 10.47 8.86 -10.21
N ALA A 42 9.50 8.35 -9.44
CA ALA A 42 8.48 9.18 -8.80
C ALA A 42 9.10 10.16 -7.78
N CYS A 43 10.08 9.71 -6.97
CA CYS A 43 10.79 10.57 -6.01
C CYS A 43 11.51 11.74 -6.70
N HIS A 44 12.25 11.49 -7.78
CA HIS A 44 12.93 12.54 -8.54
C HIS A 44 11.93 13.53 -9.15
N ALA A 45 10.90 13.02 -9.83
CA ALA A 45 9.87 13.88 -10.42
C ALA A 45 9.12 14.71 -9.36
N ALA A 46 8.88 14.15 -8.17
CA ALA A 46 8.26 14.88 -7.07
C ALA A 46 9.14 16.02 -6.55
N ARG A 47 10.46 15.80 -6.44
CA ARG A 47 11.43 16.83 -6.05
C ARG A 47 11.52 17.96 -7.06
N ASP A 48 11.50 17.62 -8.36
CA ASP A 48 11.45 18.63 -9.44
C ASP A 48 10.21 19.54 -9.29
N CYS A 49 9.13 19.03 -8.68
CA CYS A 49 7.90 19.77 -8.38
C CYS A 49 7.88 20.42 -6.99
N GLY A 50 8.99 20.47 -6.26
CA GLY A 50 9.09 21.15 -4.95
C GLY A 50 8.62 20.32 -3.74
N VAL A 51 8.46 19.00 -3.88
CA VAL A 51 8.29 18.10 -2.74
C VAL A 51 9.61 18.00 -1.97
N THR A 52 9.56 18.26 -0.67
CA THR A 52 10.72 18.35 0.22
C THR A 52 10.88 17.12 1.10
N ASP A 53 9.76 16.45 1.41
CA ASP A 53 9.73 15.30 2.31
C ASP A 53 8.94 14.17 1.67
N ILE A 54 9.55 13.01 1.54
CA ILE A 54 8.94 11.83 0.91
C ILE A 54 8.99 10.67 1.89
N VAL A 55 7.83 10.08 2.16
CA VAL A 55 7.71 8.86 2.96
C VAL A 55 7.21 7.75 2.05
N VAL A 56 7.96 6.65 1.98
CA VAL A 56 7.66 5.48 1.16
C VAL A 56 7.37 4.29 2.07
N SER A 57 6.18 3.70 1.95
CA SER A 57 5.88 2.40 2.53
C SER A 57 6.17 1.30 1.51
N ASP A 58 7.05 0.37 1.89
CA ASP A 58 7.27 -0.88 1.16
C ASP A 58 6.14 -1.85 1.53
N SER A 59 5.19 -2.03 0.64
CA SER A 59 3.85 -2.54 0.96
C SER A 59 3.58 -3.93 0.39
N HIS A 60 4.59 -4.57 -0.21
CA HIS A 60 4.45 -5.90 -0.79
C HIS A 60 5.01 -7.01 0.09
N GLY A 61 4.33 -8.16 0.19
CA GLY A 61 4.92 -9.38 0.75
C GLY A 61 5.49 -9.19 2.16
N SER A 62 6.82 -9.31 2.33
CA SER A 62 7.50 -9.07 3.62
C SER A 62 7.70 -7.59 3.98
N GLY A 63 7.41 -6.67 3.06
CA GLY A 63 7.66 -5.24 3.21
C GLY A 63 9.14 -4.88 3.20
N GLU A 64 9.96 -5.68 2.51
CA GLU A 64 11.43 -5.57 2.51
C GLU A 64 12.03 -5.65 1.10
N ASN A 65 11.28 -5.24 0.08
CA ASN A 65 11.59 -5.36 -1.34
C ASN A 65 12.47 -4.22 -1.87
N LEU A 66 12.29 -2.99 -1.40
CA LEU A 66 12.99 -1.80 -1.90
C LEU A 66 14.50 -1.84 -1.61
N LEU A 67 15.32 -1.47 -2.61
CA LEU A 67 16.78 -1.42 -2.51
C LEU A 67 17.20 -0.03 -2.01
N LEU A 68 17.50 0.07 -0.70
CA LEU A 68 17.68 1.34 0.00
C LEU A 68 18.84 2.18 -0.56
N GLU A 69 19.87 1.51 -1.04
CA GLU A 69 21.07 2.12 -1.64
C GLU A 69 20.79 2.84 -2.96
N GLU A 70 19.66 2.58 -3.61
CA GLU A 70 19.28 3.23 -4.89
C GLU A 70 18.45 4.50 -4.67
N PHE A 71 17.99 4.78 -3.44
CA PHE A 71 17.16 5.93 -3.14
C PHE A 71 17.96 7.22 -2.95
N PRO A 72 17.41 8.38 -3.38
CA PRO A 72 18.05 9.66 -3.13
C PRO A 72 18.01 10.02 -1.63
N GLU A 73 19.03 10.75 -1.17
CA GLU A 73 19.12 11.20 0.23
C GLU A 73 17.88 12.00 0.64
N GLY A 74 17.35 11.75 1.85
CA GLY A 74 16.17 12.45 2.38
C GLY A 74 14.82 11.79 2.05
N VAL A 75 14.81 10.59 1.49
CA VAL A 75 13.60 9.74 1.43
C VAL A 75 13.54 8.85 2.67
N GLN A 76 12.39 8.82 3.36
CA GLN A 76 12.14 7.92 4.47
C GLN A 76 11.44 6.66 3.97
N ILE A 77 11.94 5.48 4.33
CA ILE A 77 11.38 4.20 3.89
C ILE A 77 10.90 3.42 5.11
N VAL A 78 9.61 3.04 5.10
CA VAL A 78 8.98 2.18 6.10
C VAL A 78 9.00 0.74 5.60
N ARG A 79 9.59 -0.16 6.39
CA ARG A 79 9.81 -1.57 6.04
C ARG A 79 9.22 -2.51 7.09
N SER A 80 9.07 -3.78 6.70
CA SER A 80 8.66 -4.92 7.54
C SER A 80 7.25 -4.80 8.12
N TRP A 81 6.83 -5.77 8.93
CA TRP A 81 5.50 -5.85 9.55
C TRP A 81 5.64 -6.25 11.03
N PRO A 82 4.61 -6.07 11.89
CA PRO A 82 3.30 -5.48 11.66
C PRO A 82 3.30 -3.95 11.64
N ARG A 83 2.33 -3.34 10.94
CA ARG A 83 2.12 -1.89 10.87
C ARG A 83 0.65 -1.55 11.14
N PRO A 84 0.32 -0.64 12.09
CA PRO A 84 -1.06 -0.25 12.37
C PRO A 84 -1.87 0.26 11.17
N LEU A 85 -1.22 0.94 10.22
CA LEU A 85 -1.86 1.44 8.99
C LEU A 85 -1.54 0.57 7.76
N ALA A 86 -1.05 -0.65 7.96
CA ALA A 86 -0.68 -1.59 6.92
C ALA A 86 0.17 -0.92 5.81
N MET A 87 -0.30 -0.99 4.55
CA MET A 87 0.38 -0.44 3.37
C MET A 87 0.52 1.08 3.37
N MET A 88 -0.21 1.78 4.25
CA MET A 88 -0.25 3.24 4.31
C MET A 88 0.50 3.82 5.54
N GLN A 89 1.37 3.02 6.17
CA GLN A 89 2.14 3.46 7.33
C GLN A 89 3.02 4.69 7.01
N GLY A 90 3.11 5.62 7.95
CA GLY A 90 3.83 6.87 7.81
C GLY A 90 2.92 8.06 7.49
N LEU A 91 1.68 7.83 7.04
CA LEU A 91 0.67 8.88 6.84
C LEU A 91 0.32 9.62 8.13
N GLU A 92 0.44 8.98 9.28
CA GLU A 92 0.18 9.58 10.59
C GLU A 92 1.23 10.63 11.00
N THR A 93 2.37 10.68 10.32
CA THR A 93 3.49 11.57 10.68
C THR A 93 3.24 13.04 10.32
N GLY A 94 2.11 13.36 9.69
CA GLY A 94 1.67 14.74 9.45
C GLY A 94 0.88 14.92 8.15
N PRO A 95 0.58 16.17 7.77
CA PRO A 95 -0.21 16.44 6.58
C PRO A 95 0.60 16.16 5.30
N PHE A 96 0.01 15.38 4.40
CA PHE A 96 0.53 15.10 3.07
C PHE A 96 -0.32 15.81 2.02
N VAL A 97 0.32 16.32 0.96
CA VAL A 97 -0.40 16.99 -0.14
C VAL A 97 -0.99 15.98 -1.13
N ALA A 98 -0.43 14.76 -1.17
CA ALA A 98 -0.90 13.65 -1.98
C ALA A 98 -0.40 12.31 -1.41
N ALA A 99 -1.06 11.24 -1.81
CA ALA A 99 -0.60 9.87 -1.66
C ALA A 99 -0.55 9.19 -3.02
N PHE A 100 0.58 8.56 -3.37
CA PHE A 100 0.73 7.77 -4.59
C PHE A 100 0.71 6.28 -4.26
N LEU A 101 0.01 5.51 -5.08
CA LEU A 101 -0.06 4.05 -5.01
C LEU A 101 0.65 3.51 -6.26
N LEU A 102 1.88 3.04 -6.10
CA LEU A 102 2.74 2.60 -7.20
C LEU A 102 2.88 1.08 -7.20
N GLY A 103 2.88 0.48 -8.39
CA GLY A 103 2.94 -0.97 -8.54
C GLY A 103 1.73 -1.72 -7.98
N TYR A 104 0.62 -1.01 -7.72
CA TYR A 104 -0.65 -1.62 -7.33
C TYR A 104 -1.30 -2.31 -8.53
N HIS A 105 -2.02 -3.41 -8.29
CA HIS A 105 -2.39 -4.34 -9.35
C HIS A 105 -3.90 -4.40 -9.67
N ALA A 106 -4.19 -4.39 -10.97
CA ALA A 106 -4.91 -5.48 -11.68
C ALA A 106 -4.13 -5.93 -12.96
N GLY A 107 -2.88 -5.42 -13.14
CA GLY A 107 -1.96 -5.58 -14.28
C GLY A 107 -1.32 -4.23 -14.73
N ALA A 108 -0.06 -4.22 -15.24
CA ALA A 108 0.67 -3.01 -15.67
C ALA A 108 1.47 -3.15 -16.99
N HIS A 109 1.94 -2.02 -17.57
CA HIS A 109 2.53 -1.86 -18.92
C HIS A 109 4.03 -1.50 -18.95
N HIS A 110 4.73 -1.83 -20.04
CA HIS A 110 6.20 -1.79 -20.24
C HIS A 110 6.92 -0.41 -20.17
N GLU A 111 6.24 0.72 -20.33
CA GLU A 111 6.87 2.07 -20.35
C GLU A 111 6.81 2.82 -19.00
N ALA A 112 6.80 2.08 -17.88
CA ALA A 112 6.35 2.63 -16.61
C ALA A 112 7.20 3.75 -16.03
N CYS A 113 8.54 3.70 -15.99
CA CYS A 113 9.30 4.75 -15.29
C CYS A 113 9.11 6.16 -15.89
N ALA A 114 9.18 6.27 -17.23
CA ALA A 114 8.97 7.55 -17.91
C ALA A 114 7.52 8.03 -17.74
N LEU A 115 6.56 7.12 -17.86
CA LEU A 115 5.15 7.42 -17.65
C LEU A 115 4.86 7.81 -16.19
N ILE A 116 5.45 7.14 -15.21
CA ILE A 116 5.32 7.45 -13.79
C ILE A 116 5.90 8.85 -13.51
N ALA A 117 7.05 9.18 -14.07
CA ALA A 117 7.62 10.52 -13.94
C ALA A 117 6.70 11.59 -14.57
N GLU A 118 6.18 11.35 -15.78
CA GLU A 118 5.22 12.25 -16.44
C GLU A 118 3.95 12.43 -15.59
N ARG A 119 3.32 11.32 -15.18
CA ARG A 119 2.08 11.33 -14.41
C ARG A 119 2.27 11.92 -13.01
N THR A 120 3.44 11.72 -12.40
CA THR A 120 3.81 12.38 -11.13
C THR A 120 3.81 13.90 -11.31
N ARG A 121 4.53 14.43 -12.31
CA ARG A 121 4.57 15.87 -12.56
C ARG A 121 3.19 16.43 -12.87
N ALA A 122 2.43 15.73 -13.71
CA ALA A 122 1.07 16.13 -14.06
C ALA A 122 0.13 16.16 -12.83
N ALA A 123 0.23 15.16 -11.94
CA ALA A 123 -0.58 15.11 -10.73
C ALA A 123 -0.21 16.21 -9.73
N LEU A 124 1.09 16.49 -9.54
CA LEU A 124 1.55 17.54 -8.63
C LEU A 124 1.32 18.96 -9.16
N ALA A 125 1.24 19.14 -10.48
CA ALA A 125 0.94 20.43 -11.10
C ALA A 125 -0.51 20.90 -10.85
N ASP A 126 -1.45 19.98 -10.64
CA ASP A 126 -2.84 20.28 -10.30
C ASP A 126 -3.40 19.30 -9.27
N LEU A 127 -3.01 19.52 -8.01
CA LEU A 127 -3.55 18.77 -6.88
C LEU A 127 -5.06 19.01 -6.67
N THR A 128 -5.58 20.15 -7.12
CA THR A 128 -6.98 20.55 -6.87
C THR A 128 -7.98 19.69 -7.64
N ARG A 129 -7.53 19.04 -8.72
CA ARG A 129 -8.29 18.05 -9.47
C ARG A 129 -8.66 16.82 -8.63
N PHE A 130 -7.86 16.49 -7.62
CA PHE A 130 -8.10 15.31 -6.78
C PHE A 130 -8.84 15.72 -5.50
N LYS A 131 -9.96 15.05 -5.24
CA LYS A 131 -10.66 15.18 -3.97
C LYS A 131 -10.28 13.98 -3.09
N PRO A 132 -9.81 14.20 -1.84
CA PRO A 132 -9.61 13.12 -0.90
C PRO A 132 -10.88 12.28 -0.78
N TYR A 133 -10.71 10.95 -0.80
CA TYR A 133 -11.82 10.05 -0.56
C TYR A 133 -12.13 10.04 0.94
N ASP A 134 -13.23 10.70 1.30
CA ASP A 134 -13.67 10.83 2.69
C ASP A 134 -14.61 9.68 3.06
N ILE A 135 -14.25 8.96 4.12
CA ILE A 135 -15.07 7.91 4.72
C ILE A 135 -15.47 8.41 6.10
N SER A 136 -16.73 8.83 6.23
CA SER A 136 -17.24 9.34 7.49
C SER A 136 -17.30 8.24 8.55
N ALA A 137 -16.89 8.58 9.76
CA ALA A 137 -17.04 7.73 10.92
C ALA A 137 -18.52 7.62 11.36
N PRO A 138 -18.96 6.47 11.89
CA PRO A 138 -18.20 5.23 12.03
C PRO A 138 -18.08 4.47 10.69
N VAL A 139 -16.99 3.72 10.53
CA VAL A 139 -16.70 2.95 9.32
C VAL A 139 -17.32 1.57 9.44
N THR A 140 -18.21 1.22 8.52
CA THR A 140 -18.76 -0.14 8.43
C THR A 140 -17.90 -1.00 7.51
N LEU A 141 -17.27 -2.04 8.05
CA LEU A 141 -16.56 -3.06 7.29
C LEU A 141 -17.41 -4.30 7.14
N GLU A 142 -17.65 -4.73 5.91
CA GLU A 142 -18.18 -6.07 5.61
C GLU A 142 -17.09 -6.91 4.94
N ILE A 143 -16.77 -8.05 5.54
CA ILE A 143 -15.73 -8.96 5.04
C ILE A 143 -16.38 -10.26 4.60
N VAL A 144 -16.07 -10.70 3.38
CA VAL A 144 -16.50 -11.98 2.83
C VAL A 144 -15.31 -12.91 2.72
N PHE A 145 -15.39 -14.06 3.38
CA PHE A 145 -14.35 -15.08 3.38
C PHE A 145 -14.61 -16.14 2.32
N LYS A 146 -13.54 -16.83 1.89
CA LYS A 146 -13.64 -18.00 1.00
C LYS A 146 -14.27 -19.20 1.71
N GLY A 147 -14.10 -19.32 3.03
CA GLY A 147 -14.61 -20.40 3.86
C GLY A 147 -15.48 -19.89 5.00
N ARG A 148 -16.34 -20.77 5.54
CA ARG A 148 -17.23 -20.45 6.67
C ARG A 148 -16.51 -20.33 8.01
N MET A 149 -15.44 -21.11 8.21
CA MET A 149 -14.74 -21.23 9.49
C MET A 149 -14.24 -19.87 10.01
N GLN A 150 -13.70 -19.03 9.11
CA GLN A 150 -13.23 -17.70 9.47
C GLN A 150 -14.36 -16.81 10.02
N ALA A 151 -15.52 -16.84 9.38
CA ALA A 151 -16.68 -16.08 9.83
C ALA A 151 -17.21 -16.61 11.18
N GLU A 152 -17.18 -17.92 11.40
CA GLU A 152 -17.61 -18.55 12.66
C GLU A 152 -16.68 -18.22 13.83
N LEU A 153 -15.36 -18.22 13.62
CA LEU A 153 -14.40 -17.88 14.67
C LEU A 153 -14.46 -16.40 15.04
N LEU A 154 -14.63 -15.51 14.06
CA LEU A 154 -14.73 -14.07 14.32
C LEU A 154 -16.02 -13.68 15.04
N ASP A 155 -17.09 -14.47 14.88
CA ASP A 155 -18.36 -14.33 15.62
C ASP A 155 -18.19 -14.52 17.14
N TYR A 156 -17.07 -15.07 17.60
CA TYR A 156 -16.76 -15.15 19.03
C TYR A 156 -16.32 -13.81 19.63
N LEU A 157 -15.98 -12.83 18.78
CA LEU A 157 -15.61 -11.49 19.23
C LEU A 157 -16.88 -10.66 19.47
N PRO A 158 -17.04 -10.04 20.66
CA PRO A 158 -18.28 -9.37 21.04
C PRO A 158 -18.63 -8.14 20.19
N ASN A 159 -17.68 -7.63 19.41
CA ASN A 159 -17.81 -6.47 18.55
C ASN A 159 -17.93 -6.84 17.06
N VAL A 160 -18.07 -8.12 16.72
CA VAL A 160 -18.24 -8.61 15.35
C VAL A 160 -19.61 -9.27 15.21
N GLU A 161 -20.34 -8.92 14.15
CA GLU A 161 -21.63 -9.51 13.82
C GLU A 161 -21.47 -10.45 12.61
N ARG A 162 -21.80 -11.73 12.74
CA ARG A 162 -21.87 -12.63 11.59
C ARG A 162 -23.17 -12.43 10.81
N THR A 163 -23.09 -11.81 9.64
CA THR A 163 -24.24 -11.46 8.80
C THR A 163 -24.54 -12.50 7.72
N GLY A 164 -23.74 -13.56 7.62
CA GLY A 164 -23.98 -14.69 6.71
C GLY A 164 -23.07 -15.89 6.98
N ALA A 165 -23.15 -16.93 6.15
CA ALA A 165 -22.33 -18.14 6.32
C ALA A 165 -20.82 -17.90 6.17
N THR A 166 -20.44 -16.90 5.38
CA THR A 166 -19.03 -16.52 5.11
C THR A 166 -18.81 -15.01 5.26
N ARG A 167 -19.73 -14.30 5.93
CA ARG A 167 -19.72 -12.84 6.01
C ARG A 167 -19.80 -12.38 7.44
N VAL A 168 -18.96 -11.40 7.77
CA VAL A 168 -19.00 -10.69 9.06
C VAL A 168 -19.06 -9.18 8.82
N ARG A 169 -19.59 -8.47 9.80
CA ARG A 169 -19.62 -7.01 9.89
C ARG A 169 -18.86 -6.57 11.14
N PHE A 170 -18.07 -5.52 10.99
CA PHE A 170 -17.39 -4.83 12.07
C PHE A 170 -17.62 -3.32 11.91
N ILE A 171 -18.00 -2.64 12.98
CA ILE A 171 -18.20 -1.18 12.99
C ILE A 171 -17.01 -0.57 13.71
N ALA A 172 -16.13 0.08 12.95
CA ALA A 172 -14.96 0.75 13.47
C ALA A 172 -15.27 2.23 13.76
N ALA A 173 -14.66 2.78 14.80
CA ALA A 173 -14.73 4.20 15.15
C ALA A 173 -14.12 5.08 14.05
N ASP A 174 -13.09 4.60 13.36
CA ASP A 174 -12.42 5.29 12.26
C ASP A 174 -11.70 4.31 11.32
N MET A 175 -11.06 4.85 10.28
CA MET A 175 -10.27 4.04 9.32
C MET A 175 -9.02 3.40 9.93
N VAL A 176 -8.49 3.93 11.05
CA VAL A 176 -7.31 3.37 11.72
C VAL A 176 -7.71 2.08 12.44
N GLU A 177 -8.82 2.09 13.17
CA GLU A 177 -9.38 0.88 13.78
C GLU A 177 -9.81 -0.14 12.72
N ALA A 178 -10.44 0.32 11.64
CA ALA A 178 -10.78 -0.53 10.49
C ALA A 178 -9.53 -1.24 9.91
N SER A 179 -8.43 -0.49 9.71
CA SER A 179 -7.17 -1.03 9.18
C SER A 179 -6.55 -2.08 10.12
N LYS A 180 -6.53 -1.81 11.44
CA LYS A 180 -6.04 -2.77 12.44
C LYS A 180 -6.87 -4.05 12.45
N PHE A 181 -8.20 -3.94 12.35
CA PHE A 181 -9.09 -5.09 12.29
C PHE A 181 -8.83 -5.92 11.03
N ILE A 182 -8.70 -5.29 9.85
CA ILE A 182 -8.30 -5.97 8.61
C ILE A 182 -6.95 -6.68 8.79
N GLY A 183 -5.97 -6.01 9.39
CA GLY A 183 -4.64 -6.57 9.66
C GLY A 183 -4.70 -7.83 10.52
N PHE A 184 -5.51 -7.81 11.59
CA PHE A 184 -5.75 -8.97 12.45
C PHE A 184 -6.41 -10.11 11.66
N VAL A 185 -7.53 -9.83 10.98
CA VAL A 185 -8.31 -10.83 10.24
C VAL A 185 -7.50 -11.51 9.12
N THR A 186 -6.57 -10.78 8.50
CA THR A 186 -5.78 -11.29 7.36
C THR A 186 -4.51 -12.02 7.78
N ASN A 187 -3.88 -11.63 8.90
CA ASN A 187 -2.53 -12.11 9.25
C ASN A 187 -2.46 -12.90 10.56
N TYR A 188 -3.48 -12.87 11.41
CA TYR A 188 -3.45 -13.61 12.66
C TYR A 188 -3.37 -15.11 12.40
N LYS A 189 -2.28 -15.72 12.88
CA LYS A 189 -2.07 -17.16 12.92
C LYS A 189 -1.65 -17.49 14.35
N PRO A 190 -2.46 -18.29 15.08
CA PRO A 190 -2.17 -18.60 16.46
C PRO A 190 -0.95 -19.51 16.64
N ASP A 191 -0.48 -20.17 15.57
CA ASP A 191 0.88 -20.66 15.24
C ASP A 191 0.79 -21.56 14.00
#